data_AF-A0A7S0A0P4-F1
#
_entry.id   AF-A0A7S0A0P4-F1
#
_cell.length_a   1.000
_cell.length_b   1.000
_cell.length_c   1.000
_cell.angle_alpha   90.00
_cell.angle_beta   90.00
_cell.angle_gamma   90.00
#
_symmetry.space_group_name_H-M   'P 1'
#
loop_
_entity.id
_entity.type
_entity.pdbx_description
1 polymer ?
#
loop_
_entity_poly.entity_id
_entity_poly.type
_entity_poly.pdbx_seq_one_letter_code
_entity_poly.pdbx_strand_id
1 'polypeptide(L)'
;AVENSQGHDMRPSTWGLACAKVLCTRDVVLSVALSAGPCALRAVGAASRSVGEVAASVWPSVVAASPGHVLVCGGYASDDARLKTAERLSLGAGAWEALPPMEHCRGGAAAASLAGKVYVCGGCSGW
;
A
#
# COMPACT_ATOMS: atom_id res chain seq x y z
N ALA A 1 56.93 -14.25 9.03
CA ALA A 1 56.32 -14.78 7.78
C ALA A 1 55.80 -16.17 8.13
N VAL A 2 54.51 -16.48 8.11
CA VAL A 2 53.36 -15.91 7.42
C VAL A 2 52.12 -16.16 8.29
N GLU A 3 51.34 -15.10 8.54
CA GLU A 3 49.93 -15.20 8.92
C GLU A 3 49.14 -15.76 7.74
N ASN A 4 48.19 -16.66 7.99
CA ASN A 4 46.93 -16.65 7.26
C ASN A 4 45.86 -17.30 8.12
N SER A 5 45.18 -16.43 8.86
CA SER A 5 43.96 -16.72 9.59
C SER A 5 42.74 -16.31 8.74
N GLN A 6 41.63 -16.97 9.03
CA GLN A 6 40.24 -16.54 8.79
C GLN A 6 39.55 -17.06 7.52
N GLY A 7 39.28 -18.37 7.52
CA GLY A 7 37.97 -18.85 7.06
C GLY A 7 36.91 -18.46 8.09
N HIS A 8 36.07 -17.47 7.78
CA HIS A 8 34.92 -17.11 8.63
C HIS A 8 33.88 -18.24 8.58
N ASP A 9 33.83 -19.00 9.67
CA ASP A 9 32.85 -20.04 9.97
C ASP A 9 31.46 -19.41 10.19
N MET A 10 30.66 -19.30 9.12
CA MET A 10 29.29 -18.76 9.13
C MET A 10 28.31 -19.77 9.73
N ARG A 11 28.19 -19.79 11.06
CA ARG A 11 27.32 -20.73 11.78
C ARG A 11 25.82 -20.39 11.62
N PRO A 12 24.91 -21.39 11.51
CA PRO A 12 23.46 -21.19 11.42
C PRO A 12 22.84 -20.30 12.53
N SER A 13 23.46 -20.23 13.70
CA SER A 13 22.99 -19.41 14.82
C SER A 13 23.18 -17.90 14.65
N THR A 14 24.09 -17.44 13.78
CA THR A 14 24.33 -16.00 13.55
C THR A 14 23.40 -15.37 12.52
N TRP A 15 22.68 -16.19 11.75
CA TRP A 15 21.72 -15.72 10.73
C TRP A 15 20.54 -14.98 11.34
N GLY A 16 20.06 -15.39 12.53
CA GLY A 16 18.96 -14.71 13.21
C GLY A 16 19.28 -13.25 13.58
N LEU A 17 20.50 -13.00 14.03
CA LEU A 17 21.00 -11.65 14.37
C LEU A 17 21.33 -10.83 13.12
N ALA A 18 21.87 -11.47 12.07
CA ALA A 18 22.16 -10.81 10.81
C ALA A 18 20.87 -10.40 10.06
N CYS A 19 19.88 -11.30 9.97
CA CYS A 19 18.58 -11.02 9.35
C CYS A 19 17.84 -9.89 10.08
N ALA A 20 17.83 -9.89 11.42
CA ALA A 20 17.24 -8.79 12.18
C ALA A 20 17.95 -7.46 11.91
N LYS A 21 19.28 -7.46 11.77
CA LYS A 21 20.07 -6.25 11.49
C LYS A 21 19.85 -5.73 10.07
N VAL A 22 19.72 -6.62 9.09
CA VAL A 22 19.38 -6.26 7.69
C VAL A 22 17.96 -5.71 7.61
N LEU A 23 16.98 -6.34 8.29
CA LEU A 23 15.59 -5.87 8.35
C LEU A 23 15.44 -4.54 9.12
N CYS A 24 16.34 -4.23 10.06
CA CYS A 24 16.39 -2.93 10.74
C CYS A 24 17.10 -1.84 9.92
N THR A 25 17.53 -2.11 8.68
CA THR A 25 18.14 -1.09 7.83
C THR A 25 17.04 -0.17 7.31
N ARG A 26 17.19 1.13 7.54
CA ARG A 26 16.21 2.16 7.17
C ARG A 26 15.73 2.05 5.73
N ASP A 27 16.64 1.81 4.79
CA ASP A 27 16.32 1.73 3.36
C ASP A 27 15.51 0.49 2.98
N VAL A 28 15.74 -0.64 3.67
CA VAL A 28 14.96 -1.87 3.48
C VAL A 28 13.55 -1.67 4.01
N VAL A 29 13.40 -1.11 5.22
CA VAL A 29 12.09 -0.82 5.80
C VAL A 29 11.34 0.22 4.96
N LEU A 30 12.01 1.26 4.47
CA LEU A 30 11.40 2.27 3.61
C LEU A 30 10.91 1.67 2.29
N SER A 31 11.72 0.83 1.63
CA SER A 31 11.34 0.19 0.37
C SER A 31 10.14 -0.75 0.55
N VAL A 32 10.15 -1.56 1.62
CA VAL A 32 9.02 -2.44 1.96
C VAL A 32 7.79 -1.62 2.32
N ALA A 33 7.94 -0.53 3.07
CA ALA A 33 6.83 0.32 3.49
C ALA A 33 6.19 1.09 2.33
N LEU A 34 7.00 1.57 1.38
CA LEU A 34 6.50 2.21 0.15
C LEU A 34 5.75 1.21 -0.73
N SER A 35 6.20 -0.05 -0.77
CA SER A 35 5.53 -1.09 -1.55
C SER A 35 4.26 -1.65 -0.87
N ALA A 36 4.29 -1.85 0.45
CA ALA A 36 3.21 -2.50 1.20
C ALA A 36 2.20 -1.50 1.80
N GLY A 37 2.57 -0.23 1.84
CA GLY A 37 1.75 0.88 2.30
C GLY A 37 1.73 1.11 3.82
N PRO A 38 1.09 2.20 4.26
CA PRO A 38 1.07 2.62 5.66
C PRO A 38 0.46 1.59 6.62
N CYS A 39 -0.57 0.85 6.20
CA CYS A 39 -1.22 -0.16 7.04
C CYS A 39 -0.27 -1.33 7.37
N ALA A 40 0.48 -1.82 6.37
CA ALA A 40 1.46 -2.87 6.57
C ALA A 40 2.62 -2.40 7.47
N LEU A 41 3.08 -1.16 7.29
CA LEU A 41 4.12 -0.57 8.13
C LEU A 41 3.69 -0.51 9.61
N ARG A 42 2.43 -0.17 9.90
CA ARG A 42 1.88 -0.20 11.28
C ARG A 42 1.84 -1.61 11.85
N ALA A 43 1.37 -2.58 11.08
CA ALA A 43 1.26 -3.96 11.53
C ALA A 43 2.66 -4.54 11.87
N VAL A 44 3.66 -4.28 11.03
CA VAL A 44 5.04 -4.71 11.26
C VAL A 44 5.66 -4.00 12.46
N GLY A 45 5.43 -2.70 12.63
CA GLY A 45 5.91 -1.95 13.78
C GLY A 45 5.30 -2.41 15.10
N ALA A 46 4.04 -2.83 15.11
CA ALA A 46 3.38 -3.41 16.29
C ALA A 46 3.92 -4.81 16.63
N ALA A 47 4.33 -5.59 15.62
CA ALA A 47 4.84 -6.94 15.80
C ALA A 47 6.29 -6.99 16.32
N SER A 48 7.08 -5.93 16.15
CA SER A 48 8.49 -5.89 16.58
C SER A 48 8.94 -4.50 17.02
N ARG A 49 9.50 -4.40 18.25
CA ARG A 49 10.01 -3.13 18.80
C ARG A 49 11.13 -2.52 17.96
N SER A 50 12.14 -3.31 17.58
CA SER A 50 13.29 -2.82 16.80
C SER A 50 12.87 -2.35 15.41
N VAL A 51 11.93 -3.03 14.76
CA VAL A 51 11.38 -2.61 13.47
C VAL A 51 10.42 -1.44 13.64
N GLY A 52 9.71 -1.36 14.77
CA GLY A 52 8.82 -0.26 15.14
C GLY A 52 9.54 1.08 15.25
N GLU A 53 10.75 1.12 15.82
CA GLU A 53 11.57 2.33 15.89
C GLU A 53 11.94 2.85 14.50
N VAL A 54 12.39 1.95 13.61
CA VAL A 54 12.73 2.30 12.22
C VAL A 54 11.48 2.68 11.44
N ALA A 55 10.37 1.95 11.61
CA ALA A 55 9.08 2.21 11.00
C ALA A 55 8.55 3.60 11.38
N ALA A 56 8.65 4.00 12.65
CA ALA A 56 8.28 5.33 13.12
C ALA A 56 9.15 6.41 12.45
N SER A 57 10.45 6.15 12.26
CA SER A 57 11.37 7.11 11.62
C SER A 57 11.09 7.34 10.12
N VAL A 58 10.49 6.36 9.43
CA VAL A 58 10.14 6.46 8.00
C VAL A 58 8.67 6.80 7.77
N TRP A 59 7.83 6.75 8.82
CA TRP A 59 6.39 6.98 8.75
C TRP A 59 6.00 8.29 8.03
N PRO A 60 6.62 9.46 8.32
CA PRO A 60 6.27 10.69 7.62
C PRO A 60 6.51 10.61 6.11
N SER A 61 7.61 10.00 5.69
CA SER A 61 7.94 9.83 4.26
C SER A 61 6.98 8.88 3.56
N VAL A 62 6.54 7.81 4.23
CA VAL A 62 5.60 6.83 3.67
C VAL A 62 4.21 7.42 3.51
N VAL A 63 3.74 8.20 4.49
CA VAL A 63 2.45 8.92 4.41
C VAL A 63 2.49 10.00 3.32
N ALA A 64 3.60 10.75 3.23
CA ALA A 64 3.76 11.78 2.19
C ALA A 64 3.84 11.19 0.78
N ALA A 65 4.48 10.03 0.61
CA ALA A 65 4.58 9.35 -0.67
C ALA A 65 3.31 8.56 -1.05
N SER A 66 2.42 8.31 -0.09
CA SER A 66 1.15 7.61 -0.30
C SER A 66 -0.04 8.51 0.06
N PRO A 67 -0.23 9.66 -0.64
CA PRO A 67 -1.41 10.47 -0.42
C PRO A 67 -2.65 9.60 -0.66
N GLY A 68 -3.55 9.57 0.31
CA GLY A 68 -4.77 8.77 0.19
C GLY A 68 -5.65 9.27 -0.95
N HIS A 69 -6.37 8.36 -1.58
CA HIS A 69 -7.34 8.69 -2.62
C HIS A 69 -8.68 8.05 -2.27
N VAL A 70 -9.77 8.76 -2.53
CA VAL A 70 -11.12 8.17 -2.50
C VAL A 70 -11.58 8.01 -3.94
N LEU A 71 -12.11 6.84 -4.26
CA LEU A 71 -12.62 6.51 -5.59
C LEU A 71 -14.12 6.31 -5.51
N VAL A 72 -14.84 6.99 -6.40
CA VAL A 72 -16.28 6.84 -6.59
C VAL A 72 -16.49 6.30 -8.00
N CYS A 73 -17.24 5.21 -8.13
CA CYS A 73 -17.47 4.53 -9.41
C CYS A 73 -18.95 4.18 -9.55
N GLY A 74 -19.59 4.67 -10.60
CA GLY A 74 -21.00 4.41 -10.88
C GLY A 74 -21.95 5.17 -9.94
N GLY A 75 -23.05 4.53 -9.56
CA GLY A 75 -24.12 5.14 -8.76
C GLY A 75 -25.31 5.59 -9.61
N TYR A 76 -26.06 6.56 -9.10
CA TYR A 76 -27.33 7.02 -9.65
C TYR A 76 -27.31 8.55 -9.80
N ALA A 77 -27.54 9.05 -11.02
CA ALA A 77 -27.79 10.47 -11.26
C ALA A 77 -29.25 10.84 -10.97
N SER A 78 -30.16 9.89 -11.17
CA SER A 78 -31.57 9.91 -10.79
C SER A 78 -32.02 8.46 -10.57
N ASP A 79 -33.24 8.25 -10.07
CA ASP A 79 -33.79 6.91 -9.80
C ASP A 79 -33.68 5.96 -11.01
N ASP A 80 -33.73 6.49 -12.23
CA ASP A 80 -33.64 5.70 -13.45
C ASP A 80 -32.31 5.83 -14.21
N ALA A 81 -31.45 6.78 -13.85
CA ALA A 81 -30.19 7.03 -14.54
C ALA A 81 -28.99 6.49 -13.76
N ARG A 82 -28.45 5.35 -14.21
CA ARG A 82 -27.23 4.74 -13.64
C ARG A 82 -26.00 5.35 -14.27
N LEU A 83 -24.99 5.62 -13.47
CA LEU A 83 -23.74 6.22 -13.93
C LEU A 83 -22.71 5.15 -14.30
N LYS A 84 -21.90 5.46 -15.32
CA LYS A 84 -20.66 4.75 -15.65
C LYS A 84 -19.41 5.57 -15.34
N THR A 85 -19.60 6.79 -14.82
CA THR A 85 -18.49 7.69 -14.48
C THR A 85 -17.70 7.15 -13.30
N ALA A 86 -16.42 7.52 -13.26
CA ALA A 86 -15.56 7.27 -12.13
C ALA A 86 -14.82 8.58 -11.80
N GLU A 87 -14.65 8.86 -10.52
CA GLU A 87 -14.01 10.08 -10.02
C GLU A 87 -13.08 9.74 -8.86
N ARG A 88 -11.98 10.49 -8.77
CA ARG A 88 -10.96 10.34 -7.74
C ARG A 88 -10.81 11.63 -6.96
N LEU A 89 -10.99 11.58 -5.65
CA LEU A 89 -10.60 12.65 -4.74
C LEU A 89 -9.15 12.42 -4.31
N SER A 90 -8.25 13.34 -4.66
CA SER A 90 -6.92 13.41 -4.07
C SER A 90 -7.03 14.07 -2.70
N LEU A 91 -6.81 13.31 -1.62
CA LEU A 91 -6.88 13.87 -0.26
C LEU A 91 -5.76 14.89 0.01
N GLY A 92 -4.64 14.79 -0.70
CA GLY A 92 -3.54 15.75 -0.60
C GLY A 92 -3.86 17.09 -1.25
N ALA A 93 -4.55 17.08 -2.39
CA ALA A 93 -4.93 18.30 -3.12
C ALA A 93 -6.31 18.83 -2.74
N GLY A 94 -7.15 18.03 -2.07
CA GLY A 94 -8.54 18.38 -1.78
C GLY A 94 -9.40 18.54 -3.04
N ALA A 95 -9.01 17.91 -4.14
CA ALA A 95 -9.62 18.11 -5.46
C ALA A 95 -10.10 16.79 -6.07
N TRP A 96 -11.25 16.87 -6.74
CA TRP A 96 -11.81 15.80 -7.54
C TRP A 96 -11.23 15.82 -8.95
N GLU A 97 -10.94 14.64 -9.48
CA GLU A 97 -10.47 14.41 -10.83
C GLU A 97 -11.34 13.35 -11.50
N ALA A 98 -11.79 13.62 -12.72
CA ALA A 98 -12.51 12.65 -13.53
C ALA A 98 -11.56 11.53 -13.99
N LEU A 99 -12.00 10.28 -13.86
CA LEU A 99 -11.31 9.10 -14.35
C LEU A 99 -11.96 8.57 -15.63
N PRO A 100 -11.27 7.69 -16.38
CA PRO A 100 -11.89 6.96 -17.47
C PRO A 100 -13.18 6.26 -17.01
N PRO A 101 -14.29 6.37 -17.77
CA PRO A 101 -15.55 5.75 -17.40
C PRO A 101 -15.45 4.21 -17.46
N MET A 102 -16.26 3.54 -16.65
CA MET A 102 -16.48 2.09 -16.77
C MET A 102 -17.13 1.75 -18.11
N GLU A 103 -16.92 0.52 -18.59
CA GLU A 103 -17.56 0.02 -19.82
C GLU A 103 -19.09 0.02 -19.72
N HIS A 104 -19.61 -0.32 -18.53
CA HIS A 104 -21.04 -0.36 -18.25
C HIS A 104 -21.37 0.53 -17.05
N CYS A 105 -22.56 1.13 -17.08
CA CYS A 105 -23.12 1.79 -15.91
C CYS A 105 -23.44 0.76 -14.84
N ARG A 106 -23.26 1.15 -13.57
CA ARG A 106 -23.44 0.26 -12.43
C ARG A 106 -24.11 1.01 -11.28
N GLY A 107 -25.33 0.63 -10.94
CA GLY A 107 -26.03 1.03 -9.72
C GLY A 107 -26.03 -0.11 -8.68
N GLY A 108 -25.71 0.19 -7.43
CA GLY A 108 -25.67 -0.79 -6.34
C GLY A 108 -24.55 -1.85 -6.47
N ALA A 109 -23.44 -1.52 -7.12
CA ALA A 109 -22.29 -2.40 -7.26
C ALA A 109 -21.41 -2.44 -6.01
N ALA A 110 -20.66 -3.53 -5.84
CA ALA A 110 -19.62 -3.63 -4.83
C ALA A 110 -18.26 -3.22 -5.42
N ALA A 111 -17.39 -2.61 -4.61
CA ALA A 111 -16.05 -2.20 -5.02
C ALA A 111 -14.99 -2.69 -4.02
N ALA A 112 -13.83 -3.10 -4.54
CA ALA A 112 -12.68 -3.52 -3.74
C ALA A 112 -11.37 -3.07 -4.38
N SER A 113 -10.35 -2.81 -3.56
CA SER A 113 -8.99 -2.56 -4.03
C SER A 113 -8.12 -3.80 -3.85
N LEU A 114 -7.34 -4.15 -4.87
CA LEU A 114 -6.41 -5.27 -4.84
C LEU A 114 -5.23 -4.97 -5.77
N ALA A 115 -4.01 -5.13 -5.24
CA ALA A 115 -2.75 -4.96 -5.99
C ALA A 115 -2.67 -3.66 -6.80
N GLY A 116 -3.04 -2.53 -6.18
CA GLY A 116 -3.00 -1.21 -6.81
C GLY A 116 -4.11 -0.95 -7.85
N LYS A 117 -5.06 -1.88 -8.01
CA LYS A 117 -6.22 -1.74 -8.90
C LYS A 117 -7.51 -1.71 -8.09
N VAL A 118 -8.53 -1.05 -8.62
CA VAL A 118 -9.89 -1.09 -8.09
C VAL A 118 -10.77 -1.91 -9.02
N TYR A 119 -11.54 -2.80 -8.42
CA TYR A 119 -12.48 -3.69 -9.08
C TYR A 119 -13.89 -3.31 -8.65
N VAL A 120 -14.78 -3.14 -9.62
CA VAL A 120 -16.19 -2.85 -9.40
C VAL A 120 -17.01 -3.99 -10.01
N CYS A 121 -17.74 -4.72 -9.16
CA CYS A 121 -18.39 -5.97 -9.51
C CYS A 121 -19.88 -5.94 -9.19
N GLY A 122 -20.67 -6.58 -10.06
CA GLY A 122 -22.13 -6.64 -9.93
C GLY A 122 -22.81 -5.29 -10.21
N GLY A 123 -23.93 -5.06 -9.52
CA GLY A 123 -24.83 -3.94 -9.76
C GLY A 123 -25.73 -4.14 -10.98
N CYS A 124 -26.58 -3.16 -11.24
CA CYS A 124 -27.48 -3.12 -12.39
C CYS A 124 -27.15 -1.95 -13.33
N SER A 125 -27.28 -2.18 -14.64
CA SER A 125 -27.10 -1.16 -15.68
C SER A 125 -28.42 -0.50 -16.13
N GLY A 126 -29.56 -0.95 -15.61
CA GLY A 126 -30.87 -0.74 -16.25
C GLY A 126 -31.16 -1.83 -17.29
N TRP A 127 -32.44 -2.05 -17.57
CA TRP A 127 -32.95 -3.01 -18.56
C TRP A 127 -33.36 -2.28 -19.83
#